data_AF-A0A161YB00-F1
#
_entry.id   AF-A0A161YB00-F1
#
_cell.length_a   1.000
_cell.length_b   1.000
_cell.length_c   1.000
_cell.angle_alpha   90.00
_cell.angle_beta   90.00
_cell.angle_gamma   90.00
#
_symmetry.space_group_name_H-M   'P 1'
#
loop_
_entity.id
_entity.type
_entity.pdbx_description
1 polymer ?
#
loop_
_entity_poly.entity_id
_entity_poly.type
_entity_poly.pdbx_seq_one_letter_code
_entity_poly.pdbx_strand_id
1 'polypeptide(L)'
;MTRHEIPTARYQTFAKSEEAIRYIKSEVTGPTVVKAWGLAAVKGVLMATTPAEAIRAVHDIIVRREFGDEGDEVVIEEMLQGDEISITLVTDGRTLKLFPVGQDAQRVYNGNLGPNTGGMGVYAPTPLLSSEKIEEVTRTILNPTIEGIKSEGHPFVGFICIGLMMTANGPKLIEYNARFGDPEAQTLLPMLEEDSDLAKVMISCTNQELELVNLRFKNKSAVSVVMASEGYPGPYQCGATAILRGFMYLLILQQPSLIQHVEKAYEYTGKQLFEGEGAVYRLSRALTSMLHDPLAKESYLIIDALDECERDRQQLLNFIAKNVSDFPVKWIVSSRYRGDIEQSLKQDDSRRRLNLELNEGHVTQDINTFIDYKVSELVSLKDDRQKQQKVHNGLRSKADGTFLWVDLVVR
;
A
#
# COMPACT_ATOMS: atom_id res chain seq x y z
N MET A 1 -14.74 5.95 -14.27
CA MET A 1 -15.64 6.84 -13.50
C MET A 1 -16.64 7.55 -14.40
N THR A 2 -16.24 8.57 -15.17
CA THR A 2 -17.16 9.40 -16.01
C THR A 2 -18.05 8.60 -16.96
N ARG A 3 -17.48 7.61 -17.67
CA ARG A 3 -18.23 6.75 -18.62
C ARG A 3 -19.33 5.90 -17.97
N HIS A 4 -19.19 5.61 -16.68
CA HIS A 4 -20.12 4.78 -15.90
C HIS A 4 -20.90 5.61 -14.87
N GLU A 5 -20.90 6.93 -15.03
CA GLU A 5 -21.63 7.88 -14.17
C GLU A 5 -21.34 7.75 -12.67
N ILE A 6 -20.13 7.28 -12.32
CA ILE A 6 -19.71 7.14 -10.91
C ILE A 6 -19.41 8.54 -10.33
N PRO A 7 -20.05 8.94 -9.22
CA PRO A 7 -19.80 10.22 -8.57
C PRO A 7 -18.33 10.38 -8.18
N THR A 8 -17.67 11.41 -8.69
CA THR A 8 -16.26 11.73 -8.41
C THR A 8 -16.01 13.24 -8.54
N ALA A 9 -14.81 13.70 -8.22
CA ALA A 9 -14.35 15.05 -8.52
C ALA A 9 -14.36 15.28 -10.04
N ARG A 10 -14.77 16.47 -10.50
CA ARG A 10 -14.50 16.88 -11.88
C ARG A 10 -12.98 16.92 -12.08
N TYR A 11 -12.50 16.28 -13.14
CA TYR A 11 -11.08 16.23 -13.45
C TYR A 11 -10.82 16.35 -14.94
N GLN A 12 -9.59 16.76 -15.28
CA GLN A 12 -9.05 16.69 -16.63
C GLN A 12 -7.56 16.36 -16.60
N THR A 13 -7.10 15.58 -17.59
CA THR A 13 -5.72 15.10 -17.67
C THR A 13 -4.97 15.81 -18.79
N PHE A 14 -3.69 16.12 -18.57
CA PHE A 14 -2.84 16.86 -19.50
C PHE A 14 -1.44 16.26 -19.57
N ALA A 15 -0.96 15.99 -20.78
CA ALA A 15 0.41 15.56 -21.05
C ALA A 15 1.39 16.74 -21.31
N LYS A 16 0.88 17.97 -21.38
CA LYS A 16 1.70 19.17 -21.66
C LYS A 16 1.42 20.26 -20.64
N SER A 17 2.50 20.83 -20.09
CA SER A 17 2.45 21.92 -19.12
C SER A 17 1.69 23.14 -19.63
N GLU A 18 1.84 23.53 -20.89
CA GLU A 18 1.20 24.73 -21.43
C GLU A 18 -0.32 24.59 -21.52
N GLU A 19 -0.80 23.39 -21.84
CA GLU A 19 -2.23 23.07 -21.93
C GLU A 19 -2.85 23.01 -20.53
N ALA A 20 -2.18 22.36 -19.58
CA ALA A 20 -2.57 22.33 -18.16
C ALA A 20 -2.64 23.75 -17.56
N ILE A 21 -1.62 24.58 -17.79
CA ILE A 21 -1.57 25.96 -17.30
C ILE A 21 -2.68 26.82 -17.93
N ARG A 22 -2.98 26.60 -19.22
CA ARG A 22 -4.08 27.32 -19.89
C ARG A 22 -5.42 26.96 -19.25
N TYR A 23 -5.65 25.67 -19.00
CA TYR A 23 -6.85 25.19 -18.32
C TYR A 23 -7.00 25.77 -16.91
N ILE A 24 -5.93 25.79 -16.12
CA ILE A 24 -5.93 26.41 -14.78
C ILE A 24 -6.33 27.89 -14.86
N LYS A 25 -5.83 28.61 -15.87
CA LYS A 25 -6.12 30.04 -16.01
C LYS A 25 -7.54 30.32 -16.51
N SER A 26 -8.14 29.45 -17.31
CA SER A 26 -9.46 29.70 -17.92
C SER A 26 -10.61 29.06 -17.16
N GLU A 27 -10.46 27.83 -16.66
CA GLU A 27 -11.56 27.03 -16.13
C GLU A 27 -11.54 26.89 -14.59
N VAL A 28 -10.36 26.98 -13.95
CA VAL A 28 -10.23 26.74 -12.51
C VAL A 28 -10.54 28.02 -11.72
N THR A 29 -11.65 28.01 -11.00
CA THR A 29 -12.17 29.17 -10.25
C THR A 29 -12.03 29.05 -8.73
N GLY A 30 -11.58 27.90 -8.23
CA GLY A 30 -11.44 27.62 -6.79
C GLY A 30 -10.27 26.69 -6.48
N PRO A 31 -10.17 26.22 -5.23
CA PRO A 31 -9.14 25.26 -4.84
C PRO A 31 -9.19 23.99 -5.69
N THR A 32 -8.00 23.47 -6.04
CA THR A 32 -7.82 22.35 -6.96
C THR A 32 -6.76 21.40 -6.42
N VAL A 33 -6.83 20.14 -6.86
CA VAL A 33 -5.80 19.14 -6.60
C VAL A 33 -5.07 18.87 -7.90
N VAL A 34 -3.75 18.94 -7.88
CA VAL A 34 -2.89 18.58 -9.01
C VAL A 34 -2.19 17.28 -8.64
N LYS A 35 -2.45 16.23 -9.41
CA LYS A 35 -1.88 14.89 -9.19
C LYS A 35 -0.95 14.53 -10.34
N ALA A 36 0.19 13.92 -10.01
CA ALA A 36 1.04 13.27 -11.02
C ALA A 36 0.36 12.00 -11.55
N TRP A 37 0.48 11.72 -12.85
CA TRP A 37 -0.06 10.52 -13.46
C TRP A 37 0.90 9.32 -13.30
N GLY A 38 0.47 8.29 -12.57
CA GLY A 38 1.26 7.08 -12.34
C GLY A 38 1.24 6.61 -10.90
N LEU A 39 2.22 5.79 -10.51
CA LEU A 39 2.36 5.21 -9.17
C LEU A 39 3.19 6.10 -8.22
N ALA A 40 3.10 7.43 -8.35
CA ALA A 40 3.90 8.43 -7.61
C ALA A 40 3.70 8.45 -6.07
N ALA A 41 3.09 7.41 -5.50
CA ALA A 41 2.63 7.29 -4.12
C ALA A 41 1.82 8.53 -3.69
N VAL A 42 1.50 8.63 -2.40
CA VAL A 42 0.76 9.80 -1.87
C VAL A 42 1.54 11.12 -2.01
N LYS A 43 2.84 11.06 -2.39
CA LYS A 43 3.69 12.22 -2.62
C LYS A 43 3.31 13.00 -3.88
N GLY A 44 2.69 12.35 -4.87
CA GLY A 44 2.29 12.97 -6.13
C GLY A 44 1.03 13.84 -6.07
N VAL A 45 0.42 14.05 -4.90
CA VAL A 45 -0.86 14.78 -4.73
C VAL A 45 -0.62 16.14 -4.09
N LEU A 46 -0.81 17.22 -4.86
CA LEU A 46 -0.58 18.59 -4.43
C LEU A 46 -1.90 19.37 -4.36
N MET A 47 -2.25 19.88 -3.17
CA MET A 47 -3.40 20.76 -2.98
C MET A 47 -3.01 22.22 -3.24
N ALA A 48 -3.72 22.86 -4.16
CA ALA A 48 -3.53 24.25 -4.52
C ALA A 48 -4.77 25.07 -4.19
N THR A 49 -4.61 26.09 -3.35
CA THR A 49 -5.69 27.02 -2.98
C THR A 49 -5.78 28.22 -3.93
N THR A 50 -4.75 28.44 -4.75
CA THR A 50 -4.69 29.50 -5.75
C THR A 50 -4.26 28.99 -7.13
N PRO A 51 -4.65 29.65 -8.24
CA PRO A 51 -4.16 29.30 -9.57
C PRO A 51 -2.63 29.33 -9.68
N ALA A 52 -1.97 30.25 -8.96
CA ALA A 52 -0.51 30.32 -8.94
C ALA A 52 0.12 29.08 -8.27
N GLU A 53 -0.47 28.57 -7.19
CA GLU A 53 -0.05 27.31 -6.56
C GLU A 53 -0.24 26.12 -7.52
N ALA A 54 -1.38 26.05 -8.20
CA ALA A 54 -1.67 24.97 -9.14
C ALA A 54 -0.68 24.98 -10.32
N ILE A 55 -0.36 26.17 -10.86
CA ILE A 55 0.65 26.32 -11.93
C ILE A 55 2.03 25.87 -11.46
N ARG A 56 2.42 26.20 -10.21
CA ARG A 56 3.68 25.71 -9.64
C ARG A 56 3.69 24.19 -9.53
N ALA A 57 2.61 23.58 -9.01
CA ALA A 57 2.48 22.14 -8.91
C ALA A 57 2.62 21.43 -10.28
N VAL A 58 1.99 21.96 -11.33
CA VAL A 58 2.16 21.45 -12.71
C VAL A 58 3.62 21.54 -13.17
N HIS A 59 4.30 22.64 -12.88
CA HIS A 59 5.70 22.81 -13.24
C HIS A 59 6.61 21.85 -12.47
N ASP A 60 6.36 21.66 -11.18
CA ASP A 60 7.15 20.75 -10.33
C ASP A 60 6.98 19.28 -10.79
N ILE A 61 5.77 18.88 -11.18
CA ILE A 61 5.49 17.54 -11.71
C ILE A 61 6.10 17.33 -13.11
N ILE A 62 5.67 18.13 -14.11
CA ILE A 62 6.01 17.87 -15.53
C ILE A 62 7.40 18.36 -15.89
N VAL A 63 7.77 19.58 -15.46
CA VAL A 63 8.99 20.24 -15.94
C VAL A 63 10.20 19.84 -15.11
N ARG A 64 10.05 19.86 -13.78
CA ARG A 64 11.14 19.44 -12.88
C ARG A 64 11.24 17.93 -12.72
N ARG A 65 10.22 17.17 -13.14
CA ARG A 65 10.15 15.71 -13.00
C ARG A 65 10.49 15.26 -11.58
N GLU A 66 9.93 15.96 -10.58
CA GLU A 66 10.19 15.64 -9.16
C GLU A 66 9.81 14.20 -8.79
N PHE A 67 8.93 13.58 -9.56
CA PHE A 67 8.47 12.19 -9.40
C PHE A 67 9.06 11.24 -10.48
N GLY A 68 10.15 11.64 -11.14
CA GLY A 68 10.79 10.82 -12.17
C GLY A 68 9.91 10.63 -13.42
N ASP A 69 9.81 9.40 -13.91
CA ASP A 69 8.99 9.07 -15.09
C ASP A 69 7.48 9.03 -14.77
N GLU A 70 7.09 9.07 -13.50
CA GLU A 70 5.69 9.09 -13.02
C GLU A 70 5.06 10.50 -13.06
N GLY A 71 5.59 11.40 -13.91
CA GLY A 71 5.20 12.81 -14.00
C GLY A 71 5.00 13.34 -15.43
N ASP A 72 4.90 12.45 -16.42
CA ASP A 72 4.73 12.85 -17.82
C ASP A 72 3.35 13.45 -18.11
N GLU A 73 2.35 13.10 -17.30
CA GLU A 73 1.02 13.72 -17.33
C GLU A 73 0.61 14.19 -15.93
N VAL A 74 -0.32 15.14 -15.90
CA VAL A 74 -0.97 15.60 -14.66
C VAL A 74 -2.48 15.47 -14.76
N VAL A 75 -3.10 15.13 -13.65
CA VAL A 75 -4.55 15.20 -13.45
C VAL A 75 -4.85 16.43 -12.61
N ILE A 76 -5.72 17.30 -13.10
CA ILE A 76 -6.20 18.48 -12.38
C ILE A 76 -7.65 18.22 -11.98
N GLU A 77 -7.92 18.22 -10.68
CA GLU A 77 -9.22 17.89 -10.10
C GLU A 77 -9.79 19.05 -9.28
N GLU A 78 -11.11 19.17 -9.20
CA GLU A 78 -11.74 20.04 -8.20
C GLU A 78 -11.42 19.53 -6.78
N MET A 79 -11.13 20.44 -5.85
CA MET A 79 -10.90 20.04 -4.46
C MET A 79 -12.24 19.74 -3.78
N LEU A 80 -12.42 18.49 -3.37
CA LEU A 80 -13.61 18.08 -2.61
C LEU A 80 -13.48 18.49 -1.14
N GLN A 81 -14.61 18.78 -0.50
CA GLN A 81 -14.69 19.12 0.91
C GLN A 81 -15.69 18.18 1.60
N GLY A 82 -15.29 17.65 2.75
CA GLY A 82 -16.06 16.68 3.51
C GLY A 82 -15.18 15.87 4.45
N ASP A 83 -15.77 14.85 5.05
CA ASP A 83 -15.02 13.84 5.78
C ASP A 83 -14.53 12.76 4.82
N GLU A 84 -13.24 12.46 4.90
CA GLU A 84 -12.64 11.38 4.13
C GLU A 84 -12.82 10.04 4.85
N ILE A 85 -13.12 9.01 4.07
CA ILE A 85 -13.28 7.62 4.53
C ILE A 85 -12.62 6.66 3.54
N SER A 86 -12.23 5.49 4.02
CA SER A 86 -11.78 4.39 3.18
C SER A 86 -12.72 3.18 3.26
N ILE A 87 -13.12 2.69 2.09
CA ILE A 87 -13.94 1.49 1.94
C ILE A 87 -13.11 0.39 1.33
N THR A 88 -12.97 -0.72 2.03
CA THR A 88 -12.35 -1.93 1.47
C THR A 88 -13.41 -2.96 1.11
N LEU A 89 -13.29 -3.52 -0.10
CA LEU A 89 -14.07 -4.65 -0.55
C LEU A 89 -13.18 -5.73 -1.14
N VAL A 90 -13.68 -6.96 -1.15
CA VAL A 90 -13.13 -8.07 -1.92
C VAL A 90 -14.14 -8.49 -2.98
N THR A 91 -13.67 -8.81 -4.19
CA THR A 91 -14.52 -9.20 -5.31
C THR A 91 -13.90 -10.32 -6.13
N ASP A 92 -14.74 -11.14 -6.75
CA ASP A 92 -14.37 -12.17 -7.72
C ASP A 92 -14.70 -11.78 -9.17
N GLY A 93 -14.97 -10.48 -9.39
CA GLY A 93 -15.38 -9.92 -10.68
C GLY A 93 -16.88 -9.97 -10.94
N ARG A 94 -17.67 -10.58 -10.03
CA ARG A 94 -19.14 -10.62 -10.12
C ARG A 94 -19.81 -10.25 -8.80
N THR A 95 -19.35 -10.88 -7.72
CA THR A 95 -19.79 -10.65 -6.35
C THR A 95 -18.79 -9.73 -5.66
N LEU A 96 -19.28 -8.84 -4.81
CA LEU A 96 -18.44 -8.07 -3.89
C LEU A 96 -18.87 -8.36 -2.45
N LYS A 97 -17.89 -8.36 -1.52
CA LYS A 97 -18.12 -8.42 -0.08
C LYS A 97 -17.39 -7.28 0.58
N LEU A 98 -18.13 -6.53 1.40
CA LEU A 98 -17.66 -5.31 2.03
C LEU A 98 -17.02 -5.62 3.38
N PHE A 99 -15.89 -4.98 3.69
CA PHE A 99 -15.33 -4.95 5.03
C PHE A 99 -15.97 -3.81 5.84
N PRO A 100 -15.86 -3.81 7.19
CA PRO A 100 -16.27 -2.67 7.99
C PRO A 100 -15.63 -1.38 7.46
N VAL A 101 -16.42 -0.30 7.35
CA VAL A 101 -15.92 0.96 6.80
C VAL A 101 -14.96 1.60 7.79
N GLY A 102 -13.76 1.93 7.31
CA GLY A 102 -12.73 2.60 8.09
C GLY A 102 -12.71 4.09 7.85
N GLN A 103 -12.14 4.83 8.79
CA GLN A 103 -11.66 6.18 8.53
C GLN A 103 -10.16 6.23 8.79
N ASP A 104 -9.43 6.70 7.79
CA ASP A 104 -7.99 6.85 7.79
C ASP A 104 -7.55 8.26 8.23
N ALA A 105 -6.39 8.32 8.87
CA ALA A 105 -5.72 9.56 9.23
C ALA A 105 -4.57 9.81 8.25
N GLN A 106 -4.83 10.49 7.13
CA GLN A 106 -3.81 10.71 6.10
C GLN A 106 -2.75 11.75 6.46
N ARG A 107 -3.05 12.65 7.40
CA ARG A 107 -2.18 13.77 7.76
C ARG A 107 -1.14 13.35 8.78
N VAL A 108 0.11 13.76 8.57
CA VAL A 108 1.24 13.35 9.42
C VAL A 108 1.17 13.87 10.85
N TYR A 109 0.54 15.03 11.09
CA TYR A 109 0.46 15.66 12.40
C TYR A 109 -0.96 15.72 12.95
N ASN A 110 -1.06 15.76 14.28
CA ASN A 110 -2.32 15.89 15.01
C ASN A 110 -3.17 17.08 14.52
N GLY A 111 -4.49 16.90 14.50
CA GLY A 111 -5.42 17.93 14.07
C GLY A 111 -5.50 18.10 12.55
N ASN A 112 -5.21 17.04 11.78
CA ASN A 112 -5.21 17.04 10.32
C ASN A 112 -4.24 18.06 9.70
N LEU A 113 -3.04 18.18 10.29
CA LEU A 113 -2.01 19.13 9.87
C LEU A 113 -0.84 18.44 9.14
N GLY A 114 -0.13 19.21 8.33
CA GLY A 114 1.05 18.74 7.58
C GLY A 114 0.71 18.05 6.25
N PRO A 115 1.73 17.50 5.55
CA PRO A 115 1.54 16.80 4.29
C PRO A 115 0.71 15.51 4.43
N ASN A 116 0.16 15.05 3.30
CA ASN A 116 -0.49 13.75 3.21
C ASN A 116 0.55 12.63 3.26
N THR A 117 0.14 11.46 3.74
CA THR A 117 0.94 10.26 3.95
C THR A 117 0.22 9.04 3.38
N GLY A 118 0.86 7.87 3.39
CA GLY A 118 0.17 6.60 3.10
C GLY A 118 -0.95 6.25 4.09
N GLY A 119 -1.02 6.95 5.24
CA GLY A 119 -1.94 6.69 6.33
C GLY A 119 -1.18 6.58 7.66
N MET A 120 -1.53 7.41 8.64
CA MET A 120 -0.95 7.41 9.99
C MET A 120 -1.74 6.54 10.98
N GLY A 121 -2.80 5.90 10.53
CA GLY A 121 -3.67 5.06 11.33
C GLY A 121 -5.06 4.99 10.74
N VAL A 122 -5.80 3.94 11.08
CA VAL A 122 -7.18 3.71 10.64
C VAL A 122 -7.97 3.19 11.83
N TYR A 123 -9.19 3.68 12.02
CA TYR A 123 -10.14 3.06 12.94
C TYR A 123 -11.39 2.58 12.21
N ALA A 124 -11.99 1.50 12.70
CA ALA A 124 -13.20 0.91 12.13
C ALA A 124 -14.07 0.25 13.22
N PRO A 125 -15.40 0.18 13.05
CA PRO A 125 -16.17 0.90 12.03
C PRO A 125 -16.21 2.41 12.33
N THR A 126 -16.27 3.24 11.28
CA THR A 126 -16.47 4.69 11.43
C THR A 126 -17.94 5.02 11.77
N PRO A 127 -18.22 5.93 12.72
CA PRO A 127 -19.58 6.39 12.99
C PRO A 127 -20.11 7.38 11.93
N LEU A 128 -19.28 7.79 10.98
CA LEU A 128 -19.64 8.77 9.94
C LEU A 128 -20.65 8.23 8.92
N LEU A 129 -20.77 6.91 8.80
CA LEU A 129 -21.67 6.28 7.84
C LEU A 129 -22.71 5.44 8.56
N SER A 130 -23.97 5.80 8.35
CA SER A 130 -25.10 4.94 8.68
C SER A 130 -25.20 3.79 7.66
N SER A 131 -25.94 2.75 8.01
CA SER A 131 -26.22 1.62 7.10
C SER A 131 -26.85 2.10 5.78
N GLU A 132 -27.76 3.07 5.83
CA GLU A 132 -28.40 3.65 4.64
C GLU A 132 -27.38 4.36 3.75
N LYS A 133 -26.38 5.02 4.34
CA LYS A 133 -25.31 5.68 3.57
C LYS A 133 -24.38 4.66 2.92
N ILE A 134 -24.09 3.55 3.60
CA ILE A 134 -23.33 2.43 3.03
C ILE A 134 -24.08 1.81 1.85
N GLU A 135 -25.40 1.63 1.96
CA GLU A 135 -26.23 1.14 0.85
C GLU A 135 -26.26 2.13 -0.33
N GLU A 136 -26.34 3.43 -0.06
CA GLU A 136 -26.23 4.48 -1.09
C GLU A 136 -24.91 4.37 -1.84
N VAL A 137 -23.78 4.35 -1.13
CA VAL A 137 -22.44 4.21 -1.70
C VAL A 137 -22.32 2.90 -2.50
N THR A 138 -22.87 1.81 -1.98
CA THR A 138 -22.86 0.52 -2.67
C THR A 138 -23.57 0.60 -4.00
N ARG A 139 -24.74 1.24 -4.05
CA ARG A 139 -25.55 1.39 -5.26
C ARG A 139 -24.96 2.38 -6.27
N THR A 140 -24.40 3.51 -5.81
CA THR A 140 -23.97 4.61 -6.69
C THR A 140 -22.50 4.54 -7.08
N ILE A 141 -21.68 3.83 -6.31
CA ILE A 141 -20.23 3.76 -6.53
C ILE A 141 -19.76 2.31 -6.67
N LEU A 142 -20.01 1.44 -5.68
CA LEU A 142 -19.39 0.10 -5.66
C LEU A 142 -19.92 -0.81 -6.77
N ASN A 143 -21.24 -0.97 -6.88
CA ASN A 143 -21.85 -1.80 -7.92
C ASN A 143 -21.53 -1.29 -9.34
N PRO A 144 -21.66 0.02 -9.65
CA PRO A 144 -21.26 0.55 -10.95
C PRO A 144 -19.76 0.39 -11.24
N THR A 145 -18.89 0.38 -10.21
CA THR A 145 -17.46 0.08 -10.39
C THR A 145 -17.28 -1.34 -10.91
N ILE A 146 -17.85 -2.33 -10.21
CA ILE A 146 -17.67 -3.75 -10.56
C ILE A 146 -18.31 -4.06 -11.92
N GLU A 147 -19.53 -3.60 -12.17
CA GLU A 147 -20.20 -3.81 -13.45
C GLU A 147 -19.54 -3.04 -14.59
N GLY A 148 -19.04 -1.82 -14.33
CA GLY A 148 -18.31 -1.04 -15.33
C GLY A 148 -17.04 -1.75 -15.79
N ILE A 149 -16.22 -2.21 -14.85
CA ILE A 149 -14.99 -2.96 -15.13
C ILE A 149 -15.28 -4.27 -15.88
N LYS A 150 -16.32 -4.99 -15.46
CA LYS A 150 -16.77 -6.24 -16.08
C LYS A 150 -17.32 -6.04 -17.49
N SER A 151 -18.13 -5.02 -17.72
CA SER A 151 -18.71 -4.70 -19.03
C SER A 151 -17.66 -4.24 -20.04
N GLU A 152 -16.55 -3.66 -19.58
CA GLU A 152 -15.38 -3.36 -20.39
C GLU A 152 -14.50 -4.59 -20.67
N GLY A 153 -14.88 -5.79 -20.20
CA GLY A 153 -14.17 -7.05 -20.46
C GLY A 153 -13.00 -7.33 -19.53
N HIS A 154 -12.91 -6.61 -18.41
CA HIS A 154 -11.75 -6.65 -17.50
C HIS A 154 -12.12 -6.99 -16.05
N PRO A 155 -12.94 -8.04 -15.78
CA PRO A 155 -13.43 -8.31 -14.43
C PRO A 155 -12.30 -8.34 -13.39
N PHE A 156 -12.43 -7.54 -12.33
CA PHE A 156 -11.42 -7.41 -11.30
C PHE A 156 -11.57 -8.52 -10.25
N VAL A 157 -10.47 -9.18 -9.89
CA VAL A 157 -10.45 -10.21 -8.84
C VAL A 157 -9.46 -9.78 -7.75
N GLY A 158 -9.93 -9.74 -6.51
CA GLY A 158 -9.11 -9.40 -5.34
C GLY A 158 -9.70 -8.25 -4.52
N PHE A 159 -8.81 -7.52 -3.85
CA PHE A 159 -9.19 -6.40 -2.98
C PHE A 159 -9.18 -5.08 -3.73
N ILE A 160 -10.19 -4.25 -3.44
CA ILE A 160 -10.23 -2.85 -3.85
C ILE A 160 -10.41 -2.01 -2.59
N CYS A 161 -9.46 -1.11 -2.32
CA CYS A 161 -9.63 -0.04 -1.34
C CYS A 161 -10.01 1.25 -2.07
N ILE A 162 -11.07 1.90 -1.63
CA ILE A 162 -11.67 3.06 -2.28
C ILE A 162 -11.66 4.23 -1.30
N GLY A 163 -10.99 5.30 -1.67
CA GLY A 163 -11.06 6.58 -0.95
C GLY A 163 -12.32 7.34 -1.36
N LEU A 164 -13.13 7.74 -0.40
CA LEU A 164 -14.34 8.53 -0.64
C LEU A 164 -14.31 9.82 0.18
N MET A 165 -14.81 10.89 -0.42
CA MET A 165 -15.13 12.14 0.27
C MET A 165 -16.62 12.19 0.54
N MET A 166 -17.01 12.31 1.81
CA MET A 166 -18.38 12.52 2.25
C MET A 166 -18.73 14.00 2.17
N THR A 167 -19.13 14.46 0.98
CA THR A 167 -19.45 15.86 0.75
C THR A 167 -20.88 16.22 1.14
N ALA A 168 -21.17 17.52 1.25
CA ALA A 168 -22.54 18.01 1.46
C ALA A 168 -23.54 17.59 0.36
N ASN A 169 -23.05 17.26 -0.84
CA ASN A 169 -23.85 16.81 -1.97
C ASN A 169 -23.89 15.28 -2.15
N GLY A 170 -23.36 14.53 -1.18
CA GLY A 170 -23.27 13.07 -1.21
C GLY A 170 -21.84 12.54 -1.35
N PRO A 171 -21.67 11.21 -1.34
CA PRO A 171 -20.37 10.57 -1.45
C PRO A 171 -19.78 10.77 -2.85
N LYS A 172 -18.49 11.11 -2.91
CA LYS A 172 -17.73 11.21 -4.16
C LYS A 172 -16.45 10.39 -4.06
N LEU A 173 -16.14 9.66 -5.12
CA LEU A 173 -14.93 8.88 -5.20
C LEU A 173 -13.69 9.75 -5.43
N ILE A 174 -12.65 9.51 -4.64
CA ILE A 174 -11.35 10.18 -4.72
C ILE A 174 -10.38 9.33 -5.54
N GLU A 175 -10.25 8.05 -5.19
CA GLU A 175 -9.30 7.14 -5.82
C GLU A 175 -9.66 5.67 -5.61
N TYR A 176 -9.06 4.82 -6.46
CA TYR A 176 -9.07 3.37 -6.33
C TYR A 176 -7.65 2.88 -6.06
N ASN A 177 -7.51 1.99 -5.08
CA ASN A 177 -6.33 1.20 -4.83
C ASN A 177 -6.66 -0.27 -5.13
N ALA A 178 -6.01 -0.84 -6.14
CA ALA A 178 -6.22 -2.22 -6.62
C ALA A 178 -5.56 -3.29 -5.72
N ARG A 179 -5.60 -3.07 -4.41
CA ARG A 179 -5.05 -3.94 -3.36
C ARG A 179 -5.75 -3.65 -2.03
N PHE A 180 -5.43 -4.43 -1.01
CA PHE A 180 -5.78 -4.06 0.35
C PHE A 180 -5.00 -2.79 0.74
N GLY A 181 -5.68 -1.84 1.38
CA GLY A 181 -5.06 -0.64 1.93
C GLY A 181 -4.10 -0.95 3.08
N ASP A 182 -3.17 -0.03 3.31
CA ASP A 182 -2.22 -0.03 4.43
C ASP A 182 -2.22 1.39 5.01
N PRO A 183 -2.65 1.61 6.27
CA PRO A 183 -2.80 0.62 7.35
C PRO A 183 -4.21 0.02 7.55
N GLU A 184 -5.10 0.07 6.54
CA GLU A 184 -6.45 -0.51 6.64
C GLU A 184 -6.44 -2.01 6.96
N ALA A 185 -5.56 -2.79 6.32
CA ALA A 185 -5.48 -4.24 6.55
C ALA A 185 -5.23 -4.57 8.04
N GLN A 186 -4.34 -3.82 8.68
CA GLN A 186 -3.95 -3.98 10.08
C GLN A 186 -5.12 -3.67 11.03
N THR A 187 -6.05 -2.81 10.62
CA THR A 187 -7.27 -2.52 11.39
C THR A 187 -8.38 -3.53 11.11
N LEU A 188 -8.60 -3.88 9.84
CA LEU A 188 -9.78 -4.62 9.40
C LEU A 188 -9.61 -6.15 9.55
N LEU A 189 -8.43 -6.71 9.29
CA LEU A 189 -8.22 -8.16 9.37
C LEU A 189 -8.41 -8.73 10.79
N PRO A 190 -7.95 -8.08 11.88
CA PRO A 190 -8.22 -8.55 13.25
C PRO A 190 -9.71 -8.63 13.62
N MET A 191 -10.55 -7.88 12.89
CA MET A 191 -12.00 -7.88 13.08
C MET A 191 -12.68 -9.12 12.49
N LEU A 192 -12.02 -9.91 11.64
CA LEU A 192 -12.59 -11.15 11.12
C LEU A 192 -13.02 -12.09 12.25
N GLU A 193 -14.19 -12.70 12.12
CA GLU A 193 -14.60 -13.81 12.98
C GLU A 193 -13.75 -15.06 12.72
N GLU A 194 -13.65 -15.96 13.70
CA GLU A 194 -12.79 -17.16 13.61
C GLU A 194 -13.18 -18.10 12.46
N ASP A 195 -14.44 -18.08 12.04
CA ASP A 195 -14.97 -18.86 10.92
C ASP A 195 -14.88 -18.17 9.55
N SER A 196 -14.36 -16.95 9.52
CA SER A 196 -14.15 -16.15 8.31
C SER A 196 -12.72 -16.30 7.84
N ASP A 197 -12.41 -17.48 7.29
CA ASP A 197 -11.08 -17.82 6.78
C ASP A 197 -10.70 -16.99 5.55
N LEU A 198 -9.73 -16.09 5.71
CA LEU A 198 -9.21 -15.23 4.65
C LEU A 198 -8.62 -16.03 3.48
N ALA A 199 -7.97 -17.17 3.72
CA ALA A 199 -7.42 -17.99 2.65
C ALA A 199 -8.55 -18.57 1.77
N LYS A 200 -9.66 -18.98 2.39
CA LYS A 200 -10.85 -19.42 1.67
C LYS A 200 -11.46 -18.29 0.85
N VAL A 201 -11.54 -17.07 1.41
CA VAL A 201 -12.00 -15.87 0.67
C VAL A 201 -11.15 -15.68 -0.59
N MET A 202 -9.82 -15.70 -0.48
CA MET A 202 -8.91 -15.49 -1.62
C MET A 202 -9.05 -16.58 -2.69
N ILE A 203 -9.10 -17.86 -2.29
CA ILE A 203 -9.29 -18.98 -3.22
C ILE A 203 -10.64 -18.86 -3.94
N SER A 204 -11.73 -18.61 -3.19
CA SER A 204 -13.06 -18.45 -3.80
C SER A 204 -13.12 -17.26 -4.75
N CYS A 205 -12.35 -16.19 -4.52
CA CYS A 205 -12.24 -15.10 -5.49
C CYS A 205 -11.65 -15.57 -6.82
N THR A 206 -10.57 -16.36 -6.76
CA THR A 206 -9.94 -16.91 -7.98
C THR A 206 -10.84 -17.89 -8.73
N ASN A 207 -11.77 -18.55 -8.03
CA ASN A 207 -12.73 -19.51 -8.60
C ASN A 207 -14.08 -18.89 -8.99
N GLN A 208 -14.31 -17.58 -8.76
CA GLN A 208 -15.64 -16.94 -8.93
C GLN A 208 -16.75 -17.57 -8.07
N GLU A 209 -16.39 -17.96 -6.85
CA GLU A 209 -17.27 -18.60 -5.86
C GLU A 209 -17.43 -17.73 -4.61
N LEU A 210 -17.12 -16.42 -4.68
CA LEU A 210 -17.10 -15.55 -3.50
C LEU A 210 -18.48 -15.49 -2.83
N GLU A 211 -19.57 -15.59 -3.60
CA GLU A 211 -20.94 -15.66 -3.08
C GLU A 211 -21.11 -16.73 -1.99
N LEU A 212 -20.46 -17.89 -2.14
CA LEU A 212 -20.56 -19.05 -1.24
C LEU A 212 -19.77 -18.88 0.08
N VAL A 213 -18.89 -17.88 0.16
CA VAL A 213 -18.04 -17.66 1.35
C VAL A 213 -18.83 -16.93 2.43
N ASN A 214 -18.74 -17.34 3.68
CA ASN A 214 -19.27 -16.52 4.77
C ASN A 214 -18.15 -15.60 5.29
N LEU A 215 -18.29 -14.29 5.05
CA LEU A 215 -17.34 -13.26 5.53
C LEU A 215 -18.03 -12.44 6.61
N ARG A 216 -17.64 -12.67 7.87
CA ARG A 216 -18.22 -12.02 9.05
C ARG A 216 -17.15 -11.31 9.87
N PHE A 217 -17.60 -10.31 10.60
CA PHE A 217 -16.76 -9.45 11.42
C PHE A 217 -17.32 -9.38 12.84
N LYS A 218 -16.42 -9.42 13.82
CA LYS A 218 -16.71 -9.24 15.23
C LYS A 218 -17.42 -7.90 15.42
N ASN A 219 -18.46 -7.89 16.26
CA ASN A 219 -19.10 -6.64 16.71
C ASN A 219 -18.24 -5.92 17.75
N LYS A 220 -17.09 -5.40 17.31
CA LYS A 220 -16.10 -4.64 18.08
C LYS A 220 -15.54 -3.53 17.19
N SER A 221 -14.80 -2.61 17.80
CA SER A 221 -14.01 -1.63 17.07
C SER A 221 -12.53 -2.03 17.07
N ALA A 222 -11.81 -1.62 16.04
CA ALA A 222 -10.36 -1.75 15.93
C ALA A 222 -9.76 -0.39 15.56
N VAL A 223 -8.50 -0.17 15.97
CA VAL A 223 -7.72 1.01 15.62
C VAL A 223 -6.27 0.60 15.40
N SER A 224 -5.68 1.12 14.33
CA SER A 224 -4.24 1.09 14.08
C SER A 224 -3.68 2.50 14.24
N VAL A 225 -2.47 2.59 14.81
CA VAL A 225 -1.70 3.83 14.90
C VAL A 225 -0.33 3.54 14.32
N VAL A 226 0.07 4.30 13.32
CA VAL A 226 1.35 4.14 12.65
C VAL A 226 2.39 4.96 13.40
N MET A 227 3.50 4.31 13.74
CA MET A 227 4.71 4.99 14.17
C MET A 227 5.63 5.18 12.98
N ALA A 228 5.82 6.43 12.57
CA ALA A 228 6.70 6.76 11.46
C ALA A 228 8.08 7.21 11.94
N SER A 229 9.09 7.03 11.08
CA SER A 229 10.42 7.62 11.31
C SER A 229 10.34 9.14 11.21
N GLU A 230 11.11 9.83 12.05
CA GLU A 230 11.20 11.29 12.01
C GLU A 230 11.60 11.77 10.61
N GLY A 231 10.87 12.76 10.09
CA GLY A 231 11.03 13.29 8.74
C GLY A 231 10.03 12.75 7.72
N TYR A 232 9.39 11.60 7.97
CA TYR A 232 8.30 11.09 7.12
C TYR A 232 7.14 12.11 7.03
N PRO A 233 6.49 12.30 5.87
CA PRO A 233 6.69 11.64 4.57
C PRO A 233 7.82 12.23 3.69
N GLY A 234 8.54 13.23 4.19
CA GLY A 234 9.72 13.82 3.55
C GLY A 234 10.96 12.90 3.63
N PRO A 235 12.18 13.44 3.54
CA PRO A 235 13.39 12.66 3.75
C PRO A 235 13.46 12.15 5.19
N TYR A 236 13.59 10.84 5.37
CA TYR A 236 13.81 10.18 6.66
C TYR A 236 14.92 9.13 6.54
N GLN A 237 15.43 8.66 7.67
CA GLN A 237 16.41 7.57 7.70
C GLN A 237 15.70 6.26 8.02
N CYS A 238 15.63 5.35 7.05
CA CYS A 238 15.23 3.97 7.29
C CYS A 238 16.46 3.12 7.64
N GLY A 239 16.46 2.49 8.80
CA GLY A 239 17.59 1.68 9.25
C GLY A 239 17.25 0.72 10.37
N ALA A 240 18.16 -0.22 10.64
CA ALA A 240 17.99 -1.26 11.66
C ALA A 240 17.60 -0.69 13.03
N THR A 241 18.18 0.46 13.41
CA THR A 241 17.87 1.15 14.66
C THR A 241 16.38 1.49 14.80
N ALA A 242 15.75 2.01 13.75
CA ALA A 242 14.32 2.37 13.78
C ALA A 242 13.44 1.12 13.95
N ILE A 243 13.76 0.05 13.21
CA ILE A 243 13.06 -1.24 13.30
C ILE A 243 13.16 -1.84 14.70
N LEU A 244 14.37 -1.90 15.26
CA LEU A 244 14.60 -2.46 16.60
C LEU A 244 13.89 -1.65 17.70
N ARG A 245 13.91 -0.31 17.62
CA ARG A 245 13.14 0.55 18.52
C ARG A 245 11.64 0.28 18.40
N GLY A 246 11.13 0.14 17.18
CA GLY A 246 9.74 -0.20 16.89
C GLY A 246 9.32 -1.52 17.55
N PHE A 247 10.12 -2.57 17.40
CA PHE A 247 9.86 -3.85 18.06
C PHE A 247 9.84 -3.75 19.57
N MET A 248 10.85 -3.12 20.16
CA MET A 248 10.92 -2.96 21.62
C MET A 248 9.67 -2.21 22.13
N TYR A 249 9.29 -1.13 21.46
CA TYR A 249 8.10 -0.37 21.83
C TYR A 249 6.81 -1.19 21.72
N LEU A 250 6.59 -1.87 20.58
CA LEU A 250 5.39 -2.70 20.38
C LEU A 250 5.30 -3.86 21.37
N LEU A 251 6.43 -4.49 21.68
CA LEU A 251 6.49 -5.55 22.69
C LEU A 251 6.16 -5.01 24.08
N ILE A 252 6.66 -3.84 24.46
CA ILE A 252 6.35 -3.21 25.75
C ILE A 252 4.87 -2.83 25.82
N LEU A 253 4.29 -2.28 24.74
CA LEU A 253 2.86 -1.96 24.73
C LEU A 253 1.98 -3.19 24.94
N GLN A 254 2.34 -4.32 24.34
CA GLN A 254 1.59 -5.57 24.47
C GLN A 254 1.91 -6.33 25.76
N GLN A 255 3.13 -6.16 26.28
CA GLN A 255 3.68 -6.87 27.44
C GLN A 255 4.50 -5.90 28.31
N PRO A 256 3.83 -5.04 29.12
CA PRO A 256 4.49 -3.95 29.84
C PRO A 256 5.63 -4.38 30.77
N SER A 257 5.60 -5.60 31.30
CA SER A 257 6.67 -6.15 32.16
C SER A 257 8.03 -6.22 31.47
N LEU A 258 8.08 -6.28 30.12
CA LEU A 258 9.34 -6.36 29.38
C LEU A 258 10.15 -5.05 29.43
N ILE A 259 9.56 -3.94 29.90
CA ILE A 259 10.25 -2.65 30.02
C ILE A 259 11.49 -2.72 30.93
N GLN A 260 11.48 -3.61 31.93
CA GLN A 260 12.58 -3.80 32.87
C GLN A 260 13.93 -4.08 32.17
N HIS A 261 13.91 -4.74 31.01
CA HIS A 261 15.13 -5.03 30.23
C HIS A 261 15.69 -3.77 29.56
N VAL A 262 14.80 -2.88 29.14
CA VAL A 262 15.17 -1.58 28.56
C VAL A 262 15.68 -0.64 29.64
N GLU A 263 15.00 -0.58 30.79
CA GLU A 263 15.43 0.22 31.95
C GLU A 263 16.83 -0.18 32.40
N LYS A 264 17.07 -1.48 32.60
CA LYS A 264 18.38 -2.00 32.97
C LYS A 264 19.46 -1.71 31.93
N ALA A 265 19.14 -1.79 30.64
CA ALA A 265 20.08 -1.42 29.58
C ALA A 265 20.37 0.09 29.60
N TYR A 266 19.34 0.90 29.82
CA TYR A 266 19.42 2.36 29.85
C TYR A 266 20.20 2.88 31.05
N GLU A 267 20.10 2.26 32.23
CA GLU A 267 20.90 2.62 33.41
C GLU A 267 22.41 2.59 33.13
N TYR A 268 22.86 1.66 32.28
CA TYR A 268 24.28 1.52 31.94
C TYR A 268 24.73 2.47 30.81
N THR A 269 23.90 2.65 29.78
CA THR A 269 24.31 3.37 28.54
C THR A 269 23.69 4.76 28.37
N GLY A 270 22.67 5.09 29.17
CA GLY A 270 21.84 6.28 28.99
C GLY A 270 21.26 6.39 27.58
N LYS A 271 21.15 7.62 27.07
CA LYS A 271 20.63 7.93 25.73
C LYS A 271 21.34 7.21 24.59
N GLN A 272 22.62 6.85 24.78
CA GLN A 272 23.37 6.10 23.77
C GLN A 272 22.78 4.70 23.52
N LEU A 273 21.92 4.17 24.40
CA LEU A 273 21.14 2.96 24.11
C LEU A 273 20.46 3.07 22.74
N PHE A 274 19.83 4.22 22.51
CA PHE A 274 19.05 4.46 21.31
C PHE A 274 19.88 5.12 20.21
N GLU A 275 20.89 5.92 20.53
CA GLU A 275 21.58 6.80 19.57
C GLU A 275 23.05 6.44 19.31
N GLY A 276 23.59 6.90 18.17
CA GLY A 276 25.01 6.81 17.78
C GLY A 276 25.43 5.50 17.11
N GLU A 277 26.71 5.41 16.71
CA GLU A 277 27.32 4.35 15.87
C GLU A 277 27.31 2.92 16.48
N GLY A 278 26.77 2.75 17.69
CA GLY A 278 26.60 1.43 18.32
C GLY A 278 25.18 1.11 18.77
N ALA A 279 24.20 1.95 18.37
CA ALA A 279 22.81 1.80 18.79
C ALA A 279 22.24 0.43 18.40
N VAL A 280 22.45 0.00 17.15
CA VAL A 280 21.96 -1.29 16.65
C VAL A 280 22.42 -2.43 17.55
N TYR A 281 23.72 -2.50 17.87
CA TYR A 281 24.25 -3.55 18.76
C TYR A 281 23.63 -3.52 20.16
N ARG A 282 23.51 -2.33 20.77
CA ARG A 282 22.94 -2.18 22.13
C ARG A 282 21.45 -2.52 22.16
N LEU A 283 20.69 -2.06 21.17
CA LEU A 283 19.27 -2.37 21.00
C LEU A 283 19.05 -3.85 20.74
N SER A 284 19.83 -4.47 19.84
CA SER A 284 19.79 -5.91 19.60
C SER A 284 20.01 -6.69 20.89
N ARG A 285 20.99 -6.29 21.73
CA ARG A 285 21.23 -6.97 23.01
C ARG A 285 20.05 -6.80 23.99
N ALA A 286 19.50 -5.59 24.11
CA ALA A 286 18.36 -5.33 24.98
C ALA A 286 17.11 -6.09 24.52
N LEU A 287 16.82 -6.07 23.21
CA LEU A 287 15.71 -6.79 22.62
C LEU A 287 15.89 -8.30 22.79
N THR A 288 17.07 -8.88 22.53
CA THR A 288 17.33 -10.30 22.81
C THR A 288 16.99 -10.65 24.26
N SER A 289 17.38 -9.83 25.25
CA SER A 289 17.00 -10.07 26.65
C SER A 289 15.49 -10.05 26.87
N MET A 290 14.76 -9.14 26.20
CA MET A 290 13.29 -9.11 26.26
C MET A 290 12.68 -10.38 25.66
N LEU A 291 13.18 -10.84 24.51
CA LEU A 291 12.67 -12.03 23.82
C LEU A 291 12.94 -13.33 24.61
N HIS A 292 14.00 -13.35 25.42
CA HIS A 292 14.37 -14.47 26.28
C HIS A 292 13.78 -14.39 27.69
N ASP A 293 12.93 -13.39 27.99
CA ASP A 293 12.27 -13.31 29.29
C ASP A 293 11.36 -14.55 29.47
N PRO A 294 11.49 -15.32 30.57
CA PRO A 294 10.65 -16.50 30.81
C PRO A 294 9.14 -16.19 30.90
N LEU A 295 8.77 -14.93 31.15
CA LEU A 295 7.40 -14.45 31.20
C LEU A 295 6.94 -13.84 29.86
N ALA A 296 7.81 -13.76 28.85
CA ALA A 296 7.43 -13.32 27.52
C ALA A 296 6.44 -14.30 26.89
N LYS A 297 5.31 -13.76 26.41
CA LYS A 297 4.31 -14.50 25.65
C LYS A 297 4.77 -14.73 24.22
N GLU A 298 4.18 -15.74 23.60
CA GLU A 298 4.37 -16.00 22.17
C GLU A 298 4.08 -14.73 21.35
N SER A 299 5.06 -14.34 20.53
CA SER A 299 5.04 -13.09 19.78
C SER A 299 5.43 -13.34 18.33
N TYR A 300 4.73 -12.65 17.42
CA TYR A 300 5.06 -12.64 16.00
C TYR A 300 5.70 -11.30 15.68
N LEU A 301 6.96 -11.33 15.25
CA LEU A 301 7.68 -10.14 14.78
C LEU A 301 7.64 -10.14 13.26
N ILE A 302 6.93 -9.16 12.71
CA ILE A 302 6.71 -9.00 11.28
C ILE A 302 7.55 -7.83 10.79
N ILE A 303 8.36 -8.06 9.76
CA ILE A 303 9.03 -7.01 8.98
C ILE A 303 8.50 -7.10 7.57
N ASP A 304 7.87 -6.03 7.10
CA ASP A 304 7.58 -5.85 5.69
C ASP A 304 8.64 -4.99 4.99
N ALA A 305 8.81 -5.21 3.69
CA ALA A 305 9.73 -4.48 2.83
C ALA A 305 11.16 -4.33 3.41
N LEU A 306 11.76 -5.42 3.91
CA LEU A 306 13.10 -5.37 4.53
C LEU A 306 14.19 -4.79 3.59
N ASP A 307 14.00 -4.87 2.27
CA ASP A 307 14.87 -4.28 1.27
C ASP A 307 14.94 -2.75 1.32
N GLU A 308 13.92 -2.09 1.90
CA GLU A 308 13.92 -0.64 2.17
C GLU A 308 14.76 -0.25 3.39
N CYS A 309 15.31 -1.23 4.13
CA CYS A 309 16.28 -0.96 5.19
C CYS A 309 17.62 -0.57 4.57
N GLU A 310 17.88 0.74 4.47
CA GLU A 310 19.07 1.30 3.82
C GLU A 310 20.32 1.23 4.71
N ARG A 311 20.18 1.42 6.02
CA ARG A 311 21.29 1.44 6.99
C ARG A 311 21.30 0.22 7.91
N ASP A 312 22.49 -0.35 8.09
CA ASP A 312 22.77 -1.46 9.01
C ASP A 312 21.95 -2.74 8.78
N ARG A 313 21.39 -2.93 7.57
CA ARG A 313 20.57 -4.10 7.22
C ARG A 313 21.26 -5.43 7.53
N GLN A 314 22.55 -5.55 7.26
CA GLN A 314 23.29 -6.79 7.57
C GLN A 314 23.33 -7.08 9.08
N GLN A 315 23.42 -6.05 9.92
CA GLN A 315 23.39 -6.22 11.37
C GLN A 315 21.99 -6.68 11.83
N LEU A 316 20.94 -6.13 11.24
CA LEU A 316 19.56 -6.58 11.48
C LEU A 316 19.34 -8.03 11.02
N LEU A 317 19.80 -8.40 9.82
CA LEU A 317 19.73 -9.77 9.30
C LEU A 317 20.46 -10.75 10.22
N ASN A 318 21.66 -10.40 10.68
CA ASN A 318 22.41 -11.20 11.64
C ASN A 318 21.67 -11.33 12.98
N PHE A 319 20.99 -10.28 13.43
CA PHE A 319 20.17 -10.31 14.64
C PHE A 319 18.96 -11.24 14.46
N ILE A 320 18.20 -11.12 13.38
CA ILE A 320 17.07 -12.00 13.07
C ILE A 320 17.55 -13.45 13.02
N ALA A 321 18.59 -13.72 12.23
CA ALA A 321 19.15 -15.06 12.05
C ALA A 321 19.54 -15.73 13.37
N LYS A 322 20.07 -14.96 14.33
CA LYS A 322 20.44 -15.46 15.66
C LYS A 322 19.25 -15.77 16.56
N ASN A 323 18.13 -15.08 16.41
CA ASN A 323 16.95 -15.19 17.29
C ASN A 323 15.78 -15.95 16.61
N VAL A 324 16.03 -16.72 15.56
CA VAL A 324 14.99 -17.54 14.88
C VAL A 324 14.68 -18.84 15.63
N SER A 325 15.67 -19.39 16.34
CA SER A 325 15.57 -20.69 17.01
C SER A 325 15.05 -20.61 18.46
N ASP A 326 14.76 -19.40 18.97
CA ASP A 326 14.39 -19.18 20.36
C ASP A 326 12.86 -19.05 20.53
N PHE A 327 12.23 -20.05 21.15
CA PHE A 327 10.81 -19.99 21.53
C PHE A 327 10.66 -19.02 22.71
N PRO A 328 9.99 -17.86 22.55
CA PRO A 328 8.60 -17.79 22.08
C PRO A 328 8.36 -16.82 20.90
N VAL A 329 9.32 -16.64 19.99
CA VAL A 329 9.21 -15.63 18.92
C VAL A 329 9.20 -16.27 17.54
N LYS A 330 8.22 -15.87 16.73
CA LYS A 330 8.14 -16.23 15.32
C LYS A 330 8.42 -15.01 14.46
N TRP A 331 9.31 -15.17 13.50
CA TRP A 331 9.68 -14.12 12.57
C TRP A 331 8.94 -14.30 11.24
N ILE A 332 8.32 -13.23 10.75
CA ILE A 332 7.77 -13.16 9.40
C ILE A 332 8.47 -11.98 8.71
N VAL A 333 9.19 -12.25 7.63
CA VAL A 333 9.96 -11.24 6.91
C VAL A 333 9.56 -11.28 5.45
N SER A 334 9.02 -10.18 4.94
CA SER A 334 8.82 -9.95 3.51
C SER A 334 9.83 -8.93 2.98
N SER A 335 10.23 -9.14 1.74
CA SER A 335 11.19 -8.30 1.03
C SER A 335 11.13 -8.62 -0.46
N ARG A 336 11.45 -7.64 -1.32
CA ARG A 336 11.80 -7.92 -2.71
C ARG A 336 13.01 -8.84 -2.78
N TYR A 337 13.11 -9.63 -3.85
CA TYR A 337 14.23 -10.54 -4.00
C TYR A 337 15.57 -9.79 -4.01
N ARG A 338 16.45 -10.15 -3.06
CA ARG A 338 17.85 -9.74 -3.04
C ARG A 338 18.73 -10.89 -2.56
N GLY A 339 19.78 -11.19 -3.32
CA GLY A 339 20.70 -12.29 -2.99
C GLY A 339 21.36 -12.17 -1.62
N ASP A 340 21.65 -10.95 -1.15
CA ASP A 340 22.25 -10.70 0.18
C ASP A 340 21.29 -11.03 1.33
N ILE A 341 20.01 -10.67 1.18
CA ILE A 341 18.94 -10.99 2.14
C ILE A 341 18.74 -12.52 2.15
N GLU A 342 18.60 -13.12 0.98
CA GLU A 342 18.40 -14.56 0.83
C GLU A 342 19.56 -15.36 1.47
N GLN A 343 20.81 -15.00 1.16
CA GLN A 343 21.98 -15.70 1.69
C GLN A 343 22.09 -15.58 3.22
N SER A 344 21.76 -14.42 3.79
CA SER A 344 21.77 -14.22 5.24
C SER A 344 20.67 -15.02 5.94
N LEU A 345 19.49 -15.11 5.32
CA LEU A 345 18.35 -15.86 5.85
C LEU A 345 18.40 -17.37 5.54
N LYS A 346 19.30 -17.86 4.67
CA LYS A 346 19.46 -19.29 4.36
C LYS A 346 20.28 -20.10 5.37
N GLN A 347 20.95 -19.47 6.33
CA GLN A 347 21.95 -20.14 7.17
C GLN A 347 21.41 -21.17 8.18
N ASP A 348 20.11 -21.51 8.14
CA ASP A 348 19.46 -22.41 9.10
C ASP A 348 18.31 -23.18 8.41
N ASP A 349 18.43 -24.51 8.39
CA ASP A 349 17.49 -25.44 7.73
C ASP A 349 16.10 -25.50 8.40
N SER A 350 15.93 -24.92 9.59
CA SER A 350 14.63 -24.84 10.27
C SER A 350 13.66 -23.81 9.66
N ARG A 351 14.15 -22.95 8.76
CA ARG A 351 13.39 -21.82 8.21
C ARG A 351 12.47 -22.26 7.07
N ARG A 352 11.16 -22.10 7.27
CA ARG A 352 10.17 -22.28 6.20
C ARG A 352 10.18 -21.07 5.29
N ARG A 353 10.68 -21.25 4.07
CA ARG A 353 10.58 -20.26 3.00
C ARG A 353 9.27 -20.44 2.24
N LEU A 354 8.46 -19.39 2.21
CA LEU A 354 7.40 -19.24 1.21
C LEU A 354 7.91 -18.27 0.15
N ASN A 355 8.19 -18.77 -1.05
CA ASN A 355 8.47 -17.90 -2.19
C ASN A 355 7.20 -17.78 -3.03
N LEU A 356 6.59 -16.60 -3.03
CA LEU A 356 5.41 -16.29 -3.85
C LEU A 356 5.80 -15.92 -5.28
N GLU A 357 7.07 -15.58 -5.53
CA GLU A 357 7.63 -15.63 -6.86
C GLU A 357 7.80 -17.12 -7.20
N LEU A 358 6.69 -17.74 -7.62
CA LEU A 358 6.66 -19.04 -8.28
C LEU A 358 7.84 -19.06 -9.25
N ASN A 359 8.87 -19.87 -8.97
CA ASN A 359 10.15 -19.98 -9.69
C ASN A 359 10.34 -18.87 -10.73
N GLU A 360 11.25 -17.92 -10.54
CA GLU A 360 11.56 -16.86 -11.53
C GLU A 360 11.50 -17.34 -13.01
N GLY A 361 11.90 -18.60 -13.29
CA GLY A 361 11.66 -19.30 -14.55
C GLY A 361 10.19 -19.57 -14.97
N HIS A 362 9.31 -20.04 -14.08
CA HIS A 362 7.86 -20.19 -14.33
C HIS A 362 7.16 -18.83 -14.52
N VAL A 363 7.36 -17.84 -13.64
CA VAL A 363 6.75 -16.50 -13.81
C VAL A 363 7.25 -15.85 -15.10
N THR A 364 8.54 -15.97 -15.42
CA THR A 364 9.07 -15.49 -16.71
C THR A 364 8.43 -16.22 -17.88
N GLN A 365 8.19 -17.53 -17.79
CA GLN A 365 7.54 -18.30 -18.85
C GLN A 365 6.07 -17.94 -19.04
N ASP A 366 5.33 -17.75 -17.94
CA ASP A 366 3.92 -17.35 -17.97
C ASP A 366 3.77 -15.92 -18.50
N ILE A 367 4.64 -14.98 -18.07
CA ILE A 367 4.69 -13.61 -18.60
C ILE A 367 5.04 -13.64 -20.08
N ASN A 368 6.02 -14.45 -20.49
CA ASN A 368 6.37 -14.61 -21.90
C ASN A 368 5.18 -15.12 -22.71
N THR A 369 4.44 -16.10 -22.19
CA THR A 369 3.22 -16.63 -22.84
C THR A 369 2.13 -15.55 -22.92
N PHE A 370 1.96 -14.75 -21.86
CA PHE A 370 1.03 -13.63 -21.83
C PHE A 370 1.42 -12.52 -22.83
N ILE A 371 2.71 -12.17 -22.92
CA ILE A 371 3.24 -11.25 -23.93
C ILE A 371 2.96 -11.79 -25.34
N ASP A 372 3.21 -13.08 -25.59
CA ASP A 372 2.96 -13.72 -26.88
C ASP A 372 1.48 -13.59 -27.27
N TYR A 373 0.58 -13.88 -26.33
CA TYR A 373 -0.87 -13.71 -26.50
C TYR A 373 -1.23 -12.25 -26.81
N LYS A 374 -0.79 -11.29 -25.99
CA LYS A 374 -1.13 -9.87 -26.14
C LYS A 374 -0.61 -9.26 -27.44
N VAL A 375 0.63 -9.58 -27.83
CA VAL A 375 1.18 -9.13 -29.11
C VAL A 375 0.43 -9.73 -30.29
N SER A 376 -0.11 -10.96 -30.15
CA SER A 376 -0.91 -11.59 -31.20
C SER A 376 -2.28 -10.90 -31.43
N GLU A 377 -2.82 -10.23 -30.40
CA GLU A 377 -4.08 -9.47 -30.49
C GLU A 377 -3.90 -8.10 -31.18
N LEU A 378 -2.68 -7.59 -31.30
CA LEU A 378 -2.40 -6.30 -31.95
C LEU A 378 -2.63 -6.37 -33.47
N VAL A 379 -3.82 -5.97 -33.91
CA VAL A 379 -4.25 -5.94 -35.32
C VAL A 379 -3.29 -5.15 -36.21
N SER A 380 -2.66 -4.09 -35.67
CA SER A 380 -1.67 -3.25 -36.38
C SER A 380 -0.38 -3.96 -36.75
N LEU A 381 -0.13 -5.14 -36.16
CA LEU A 381 1.10 -5.91 -36.35
C LEU A 381 0.89 -7.20 -37.16
N LYS A 382 -0.33 -7.51 -37.60
CA LYS A 382 -0.72 -8.82 -38.16
C LYS A 382 0.18 -9.35 -39.30
N ASP A 383 0.79 -8.47 -40.08
CA ASP A 383 1.63 -8.82 -41.24
C ASP A 383 3.08 -8.31 -41.16
N ASP A 384 3.52 -7.75 -40.02
CA ASP A 384 4.87 -7.21 -39.85
C ASP A 384 5.65 -7.98 -38.77
N ARG A 385 6.22 -9.12 -39.18
CA ARG A 385 6.99 -10.00 -38.27
C ARG A 385 8.19 -9.29 -37.63
N GLN A 386 8.82 -8.33 -38.32
CA GLN A 386 9.95 -7.60 -37.74
C GLN A 386 9.50 -6.66 -36.64
N LYS A 387 8.38 -5.95 -36.81
CA LYS A 387 7.81 -5.13 -35.74
C LYS A 387 7.26 -5.97 -34.60
N GLN A 388 6.57 -7.08 -34.89
CA GLN A 388 6.14 -8.03 -33.86
C GLN A 388 7.32 -8.46 -32.98
N GLN A 389 8.44 -8.89 -33.58
CA GLN A 389 9.62 -9.32 -32.82
C GLN A 389 10.25 -8.18 -32.01
N LYS A 390 10.27 -6.94 -32.54
CA LYS A 390 10.78 -5.78 -31.80
C LYS A 390 9.90 -5.43 -30.60
N VAL A 391 8.58 -5.39 -30.78
CA VAL A 391 7.62 -5.13 -29.70
C VAL A 391 7.73 -6.22 -28.63
N HIS A 392 7.76 -7.47 -29.06
CA HIS A 392 7.93 -8.64 -28.21
C HIS A 392 9.21 -8.58 -27.35
N ASN A 393 10.37 -8.36 -27.97
CA ASN A 393 11.63 -8.22 -27.24
C ASN A 393 11.61 -7.01 -26.29
N GLY A 394 11.02 -5.90 -26.72
CA GLY A 394 10.86 -4.70 -25.90
C GLY A 394 10.04 -4.97 -24.64
N LEU A 395 8.89 -5.63 -24.78
CA LEU A 395 8.02 -6.00 -23.67
C LEU A 395 8.72 -6.97 -22.72
N ARG A 396 9.36 -8.04 -23.24
CA ARG A 396 10.08 -9.00 -22.39
C ARG A 396 11.21 -8.35 -21.59
N SER A 397 11.94 -7.42 -22.20
CA SER A 397 13.04 -6.74 -21.53
C SER A 397 12.60 -5.77 -20.43
N LYS A 398 11.33 -5.33 -20.46
CA LYS A 398 10.78 -4.32 -19.55
C LYS A 398 9.71 -4.85 -18.60
N ALA A 399 9.21 -6.06 -18.85
CA ALA A 399 8.15 -6.65 -18.05
C ALA A 399 8.56 -6.89 -16.60
N ASP A 400 9.85 -7.10 -16.31
CA ASP A 400 10.42 -7.17 -14.96
C ASP A 400 9.58 -8.00 -13.97
N GLY A 401 9.15 -9.19 -14.41
CA GLY A 401 8.34 -10.10 -13.57
C GLY A 401 6.88 -9.67 -13.33
N THR A 402 6.37 -8.65 -14.01
CA THR A 402 4.99 -8.14 -13.83
C THR A 402 4.11 -8.27 -15.07
N PHE A 403 3.02 -9.04 -14.93
CA PHE A 403 1.94 -9.13 -15.94
C PHE A 403 1.23 -7.78 -16.15
N LEU A 404 1.08 -7.00 -15.07
CA LEU A 404 0.33 -5.74 -15.08
C LEU A 404 0.97 -4.71 -16.03
N TRP A 405 2.29 -4.57 -16.00
CA TRP A 405 2.99 -3.64 -16.88
C TRP A 405 2.79 -4.02 -18.36
N VAL A 406 2.89 -5.32 -18.68
CA VAL A 406 2.66 -5.83 -20.04
C VAL A 406 1.23 -5.51 -20.50
N ASP A 407 0.22 -5.77 -19.67
CA ASP A 407 -1.18 -5.52 -20.02
C ASP A 407 -1.46 -4.02 -20.27
N LEU A 408 -0.84 -3.14 -19.49
CA LEU A 408 -1.00 -1.69 -19.62
C LEU A 408 -0.35 -1.14 -20.90
N VAL A 409 0.82 -1.65 -21.28
CA VAL A 409 1.59 -1.14 -22.42
C VAL A 409 1.12 -1.69 -23.77
N VAL A 410 0.49 -2.86 -23.80
CA VAL A 410 0.03 -3.53 -25.04
C VAL A 410 -1.40 -3.12 -25.44
N ARG A 411 -1.85 -1.94 -25.03
CA ARG A 411 -3.20 -1.43 -25.34
C ARG A 411 -3.30 -0.79 -26.72
#